data_AF-A0A6B1F868-F1
#
_entry.id   AF-A0A6B1F868-F1
#
_cell.length_a   1.000
_cell.length_b   1.000
_cell.length_c   1.000
_cell.angle_alpha   90.00
_cell.angle_beta   90.00
_cell.angle_gamma   90.00
#
_symmetry.space_group_name_H-M   'P 1'
#
loop_
_entity.id
_entity.type
_entity.pdbx_description
1 polymer ?
#
loop_
_entity_poly.entity_id
_entity_poly.type
_entity_poly.pdbx_seq_one_letter_code
_entity_poly.pdbx_strand_id
1 'polypeptide(L)'
;WLTYYGAALVALKRGHIGVPMVVERLRGALRTCAVLAAEAAVIGFFLVLAWAGLRVQGALAGATLISLPSVPTALAQSVIPVGALLFIAAQVLSLPAALRTPGPGGSAGP
;
A
#
# COMPACT_ATOMS: atom_id res chain seq x y z
N TRP A 1 -8.79 7.73 -10.61
CA TRP A 1 -7.67 6.78 -10.74
C TRP A 1 -6.33 7.35 -10.31
N LEU A 2 -6.05 8.65 -10.50
CA LEU A 2 -4.84 9.31 -9.94
C LEU A 2 -4.67 9.11 -8.41
N THR A 3 -5.79 8.96 -7.70
CA THR A 3 -5.83 8.65 -6.27
C THR A 3 -5.08 7.36 -5.89
N TYR A 4 -5.07 6.31 -6.74
CA TYR A 4 -4.30 5.09 -6.49
C TYR A 4 -2.80 5.34 -6.55
N TYR A 5 -2.34 6.09 -7.55
CA TYR A 5 -0.94 6.48 -7.68
C TYR A 5 -0.52 7.43 -6.55
N GLY A 6 -1.38 8.37 -6.18
CA GLY A 6 -1.18 9.24 -5.01
C GLY A 6 -1.08 8.44 -3.71
N ALA A 7 -1.92 7.43 -3.51
CA ALA A 7 -1.87 6.55 -2.35
C ALA A 7 -0.54 5.77 -2.28
N ALA A 8 -0.04 5.25 -3.41
CA ALA A 8 1.26 4.59 -3.47
C ALA A 8 2.42 5.56 -3.13
N LEU A 9 2.37 6.80 -3.62
CA LEU A 9 3.35 7.84 -3.27
C LEU A 9 3.31 8.18 -1.77
N VAL A 10 2.12 8.31 -1.20
CA VAL A 10 1.92 8.56 0.24
C VAL A 10 2.42 7.37 1.06
N ALA A 11 2.19 6.13 0.62
CA ALA A 11 2.74 4.93 1.25
C ALA A 11 4.27 4.93 1.24
N LEU A 12 4.89 5.31 0.12
CA LEU A 12 6.35 5.40 0.01
C LEU A 12 6.91 6.42 1.01
N LYS A 13 6.20 7.54 1.18
CA LYS A 13 6.54 8.59 2.15
C LYS A 13 6.11 8.27 3.59
N ARG A 14 5.51 7.10 3.83
CA ARG A 14 4.89 6.72 5.12
C ARG A 14 3.89 7.75 5.66
N GLY A 15 3.24 8.51 4.78
CA GLY A 15 2.19 9.46 5.13
C GLY A 15 0.80 8.85 5.17
N HIS A 16 0.67 7.53 4.97
CA HIS A 16 -0.63 6.87 5.06
C HIS A 16 -1.04 6.81 6.54
N ILE A 17 -2.31 7.09 6.84
CA ILE A 17 -2.81 7.19 8.21
C ILE A 17 -2.61 5.85 8.93
N GLY A 18 -1.59 5.78 9.78
CA GLY A 18 -1.39 4.69 10.72
C GLY A 18 -1.95 5.04 12.10
N VAL A 19 -1.81 4.13 13.06
CA VAL A 19 -2.10 4.38 14.48
C VAL A 19 -0.77 4.47 15.24
N PRO A 20 0.04 5.54 15.02
CA PRO A 20 1.39 5.65 15.58
C PRO A 20 1.39 5.52 17.10
N MET A 21 0.35 6.07 17.74
CA MET A 21 0.13 6.03 19.19
C MET A 21 0.11 4.61 19.79
N VAL A 22 -0.33 3.60 19.05
CA VAL A 22 -0.34 2.21 19.54
C VAL A 22 1.05 1.59 19.41
N VAL A 23 1.72 1.81 18.28
CA VAL A 23 3.05 1.24 17.99
C VAL A 23 4.13 1.89 18.87
N GLU A 24 4.01 3.18 19.16
CA GLU A 24 4.93 3.95 20.02
C GLU A 24 4.88 3.53 21.49
N ARG A 25 3.75 2.96 21.95
CA ARG A 25 3.61 2.42 23.30
C ARG A 25 4.26 1.04 23.47
N LEU A 26 4.53 0.33 22.37
CA LEU A 26 5.17 -0.99 22.39
C LEU A 26 6.70 -0.84 22.39
N ARG A 27 7.40 -1.74 23.11
CA ARG A 27 8.87 -1.73 23.23
C ARG A 27 9.48 -2.99 22.64
N GLY A 28 10.71 -2.87 22.11
CA GLY A 28 11.53 -3.99 21.66
C GLY A 28 10.85 -4.88 20.63
N ALA A 29 10.91 -6.20 20.85
CA ALA A 29 10.39 -7.20 19.91
C ALA A 29 8.88 -7.08 19.65
N LEU A 30 8.08 -6.67 20.65
CA LEU A 30 6.63 -6.54 20.49
C LEU A 30 6.25 -5.43 19.51
N ARG A 31 7.00 -4.32 19.51
CA ARG A 31 6.84 -3.25 18.52
C ARG A 31 7.15 -3.78 17.12
N THR A 32 8.27 -4.49 16.96
CA THR A 32 8.67 -5.07 15.68
C THR A 32 7.63 -6.04 15.15
N CYS A 33 7.11 -6.94 15.98
CA CYS A 33 6.03 -7.85 15.58
C CYS A 33 4.76 -7.10 15.17
N ALA A 34 4.36 -6.06 15.90
CA ALA A 34 3.18 -5.26 15.56
C ALA A 34 3.35 -4.52 14.22
N VAL A 35 4.53 -3.94 13.97
CA VAL A 35 4.86 -3.32 12.67
C VAL A 35 4.79 -4.35 11.56
N LEU A 36 5.47 -5.49 11.70
CA LEU A 36 5.49 -6.53 10.67
C LEU A 36 4.09 -7.10 10.40
N ALA A 37 3.26 -7.29 11.44
CA ALA A 37 1.88 -7.75 11.28
C ALA A 37 1.01 -6.74 10.52
N ALA A 38 1.14 -5.44 10.84
CA ALA A 38 0.43 -4.39 10.13
C ALA A 38 0.88 -4.30 8.66
N GLU A 39 2.18 -4.32 8.42
CA GLU A 39 2.76 -4.31 7.07
C GLU A 39 2.27 -5.53 6.26
N ALA A 40 2.27 -6.73 6.86
CA ALA A 40 1.77 -7.95 6.24
C ALA A 40 0.27 -7.89 5.92
N ALA A 41 -0.55 -7.35 6.82
CA ALA A 41 -1.99 -7.18 6.58
C ALA A 41 -2.27 -6.24 5.41
N VAL A 42 -1.55 -5.11 5.34
CA VAL A 42 -1.66 -4.15 4.24
C VAL A 42 -1.21 -4.76 2.91
N ILE A 43 -0.06 -5.43 2.88
CA ILE A 43 0.43 -6.11 1.68
C ILE A 43 -0.56 -7.20 1.24
N GLY A 44 -1.08 -8.00 2.17
CA GLY A 44 -2.09 -9.03 1.89
C GLY A 44 -3.36 -8.45 1.27
N PHE A 45 -3.87 -7.36 1.82
CA PHE A 45 -5.01 -6.64 1.25
C PHE A 45 -4.73 -6.19 -0.20
N PHE A 46 -3.58 -5.57 -0.46
CA PHE A 46 -3.25 -5.11 -1.81
C PHE A 46 -2.96 -6.26 -2.78
N LEU A 47 -2.48 -7.41 -2.33
CA LEU A 47 -2.35 -8.61 -3.16
C LEU A 47 -3.72 -9.12 -3.61
N VAL A 48 -4.68 -9.19 -2.69
CA VAL A 48 -6.08 -9.54 -3.02
C VAL A 48 -6.66 -8.53 -4.01
N LEU A 49 -6.40 -7.24 -3.79
CA LEU A 49 -6.88 -6.17 -4.68
C LEU A 49 -6.26 -6.26 -6.08
N ALA A 50 -4.96 -6.56 -6.18
CA ALA A 50 -4.28 -6.75 -7.45
C ALA A 50 -4.87 -7.95 -8.21
N TRP A 51 -5.06 -9.07 -7.52
CA TRP A 51 -5.69 -10.26 -8.10
C TRP A 51 -7.13 -10.00 -8.56
N ALA A 52 -7.94 -9.35 -7.72
CA ALA A 52 -9.30 -8.97 -8.07
C ALA A 52 -9.34 -8.03 -9.28
N GLY A 53 -8.41 -7.07 -9.36
CA GLY A 53 -8.26 -6.18 -10.51
C GLY A 53 -8.00 -6.94 -11.82
N LEU A 54 -7.14 -7.95 -11.80
CA LEU A 54 -6.90 -8.83 -12.96
C LEU A 54 -8.16 -9.63 -13.35
N ARG A 55 -8.92 -10.13 -12.37
CA ARG A 55 -10.20 -10.83 -12.63
C ARG A 55 -11.22 -9.90 -13.28
N VAL A 56 -11.34 -8.67 -12.79
CA VAL A 56 -12.24 -7.65 -13.35
C VAL A 56 -11.81 -7.31 -14.78
N GLN A 57 -10.53 -7.11 -15.06
CA GLN A 57 -10.06 -6.87 -16.42
C GLN A 57 -10.39 -8.02 -17.37
N GLY A 58 -10.25 -9.27 -16.91
CA GLY A 58 -10.67 -10.44 -17.69
C GLY A 58 -12.17 -10.48 -17.95
N ALA A 59 -13.00 -10.13 -16.96
CA ALA A 59 -14.45 -10.09 -17.11
C ALA A 59 -14.94 -8.98 -18.06
N LEU A 60 -14.19 -7.89 -18.18
CA LEU A 60 -14.46 -6.78 -19.11
C LEU A 60 -13.60 -6.85 -20.39
N ALA A 61 -13.04 -8.01 -20.72
CA ALA A 61 -12.21 -8.17 -21.92
C ALA A 61 -13.02 -7.83 -23.18
N GLY A 62 -12.43 -7.02 -24.07
CA GLY A 62 -13.07 -6.57 -25.31
C GLY A 62 -14.09 -5.42 -25.13
N ALA A 63 -14.40 -5.02 -23.91
CA ALA A 63 -15.27 -3.87 -23.66
C ALA A 63 -14.52 -2.53 -23.83
N THR A 64 -15.22 -1.52 -24.32
CA THR A 64 -14.74 -0.14 -24.44
C THR A 64 -15.56 0.78 -23.54
N LEU A 65 -15.05 1.99 -23.30
CA LEU A 65 -15.75 2.97 -22.49
C LEU A 65 -17.02 3.44 -23.22
N ILE A 66 -18.13 3.50 -22.49
CA ILE A 66 -19.44 3.91 -23.03
C ILE A 66 -19.37 5.30 -23.66
N SER A 67 -18.70 6.25 -22.99
CA SER A 67 -18.53 7.63 -23.48
C SER A 67 -17.39 7.79 -24.48
N LEU A 68 -16.49 6.80 -24.58
CA LEU A 68 -15.30 6.88 -25.42
C LEU A 68 -15.02 5.50 -26.06
N PRO A 69 -15.78 5.11 -27.09
CA PRO A 69 -15.80 3.74 -27.62
C PRO A 69 -14.49 3.30 -28.27
N SER A 70 -13.61 4.24 -28.62
CA SER A 70 -12.26 3.96 -29.13
C SER A 70 -11.28 3.54 -28.03
N VAL A 71 -11.64 3.74 -26.75
CA VAL A 71 -10.76 3.46 -25.61
C VAL A 71 -11.22 2.19 -24.88
N PRO A 72 -10.35 1.16 -24.79
CA PRO A 72 -10.62 -0.04 -24.02
C PRO A 72 -10.88 0.25 -22.54
N THR A 73 -11.91 -0.38 -21.97
CA THR A 73 -12.18 -0.29 -20.52
C THR A 73 -11.02 -0.85 -19.69
N ALA A 74 -10.27 -1.80 -20.26
CA ALA A 74 -9.06 -2.34 -19.66
C ALA A 74 -8.01 -1.27 -19.29
N LEU A 75 -7.89 -0.17 -20.06
CA LEU A 75 -6.97 0.92 -19.72
C LEU A 75 -7.39 1.61 -18.42
N ALA A 76 -8.67 1.94 -18.29
CA ALA A 76 -9.19 2.59 -17.09
C ALA A 76 -9.09 1.67 -15.85
N GLN A 77 -9.37 0.37 -16.03
CA GLN A 77 -9.35 -0.61 -14.93
C GLN A 77 -7.95 -1.10 -14.56
N SER A 78 -6.95 -0.93 -15.44
CA SER A 78 -5.55 -1.34 -15.19
C SER A 78 -4.92 -0.71 -13.96
N VAL A 79 -5.43 0.45 -13.55
CA VAL A 79 -4.96 1.15 -12.36
C VAL A 79 -5.19 0.37 -11.06
N ILE A 80 -6.16 -0.55 -11.01
CA ILE A 80 -6.37 -1.39 -9.81
C ILE A 80 -5.15 -2.30 -9.58
N PRO A 81 -4.77 -3.19 -10.52
CA PRO A 81 -3.58 -4.03 -10.32
C PRO A 81 -2.28 -3.22 -10.32
N VAL A 82 -2.13 -2.23 -11.20
CA VAL A 82 -0.90 -1.43 -11.26
C VAL A 82 -0.73 -0.60 -9.98
N GLY A 83 -1.78 0.08 -9.54
CA GLY A 83 -1.76 0.88 -8.31
C GLY A 83 -1.51 0.02 -7.07
N ALA A 84 -2.11 -1.17 -6.99
CA ALA A 84 -1.86 -2.11 -5.91
C ALA A 84 -0.40 -2.60 -5.86
N LEU A 85 0.18 -2.95 -7.01
CA LEU A 85 1.58 -3.34 -7.11
C LEU A 85 2.54 -2.20 -6.72
N LEU A 86 2.25 -0.97 -7.17
CA LEU A 86 3.01 0.21 -6.78
C LEU A 86 2.93 0.47 -5.27
N PHE A 87 1.76 0.27 -4.66
CA PHE A 87 1.58 0.40 -3.22
C PHE A 87 2.39 -0.66 -2.46
N ILE A 88 2.34 -1.92 -2.90
CA ILE A 88 3.15 -3.00 -2.31
C ILE A 88 4.64 -2.67 -2.40
N ALA A 89 5.11 -2.22 -3.57
CA ALA A 89 6.50 -1.82 -3.75
C ALA A 89 6.89 -0.67 -2.81
N ALA A 90 6.03 0.34 -2.69
CA ALA A 90 6.21 1.46 -1.77
C ALA A 90 6.27 1.02 -0.29
N GLN A 91 5.41 0.08 0.12
CA GLN A 91 5.43 -0.51 1.46
C GLN A 91 6.75 -1.24 1.73
N VAL A 92 7.16 -2.13 0.83
CA VAL A 92 8.42 -2.89 0.97
C VAL A 92 9.63 -1.96 1.05
N LEU A 93 9.69 -0.95 0.18
CA LEU A 93 10.80 0.02 0.16
C LEU A 93 10.84 0.89 1.43
N SER A 94 9.67 1.20 2.01
CA SER A 94 9.59 2.03 3.22
C SER A 94 9.80 1.22 4.51
N LEU A 95 9.67 -0.11 4.48
CA LEU A 95 9.73 -1.01 5.65
C LEU A 95 10.98 -0.82 6.53
N PRO A 96 12.21 -0.68 5.98
CA PRO A 96 13.39 -0.42 6.81
C PRO A 96 13.27 0.86 7.64
N ALA A 97 12.59 1.88 7.12
CA ALA A 97 12.37 3.13 7.83
C ALA A 97 11.40 2.95 9.03
N ALA A 98 10.36 2.12 8.91
CA ALA A 98 9.48 1.80 10.05
C ALA A 98 10.24 1.17 11.21
N LEU A 99 11.10 0.21 10.88
CA LEU A 99 11.80 -0.58 11.88
C LEU A 99 12.79 0.29 12.65
N ARG A 100 13.42 1.27 11.97
CA ARG A 100 14.42 2.18 12.55
C ARG A 100 13.84 3.28 13.44
N THR A 101 12.55 3.64 13.33
CA THR A 101 11.95 4.69 14.18
C THR A 101 12.06 4.30 15.66
N PRO A 102 12.87 5.01 16.48
CA PRO A 102 13.00 4.71 17.89
C PRO A 102 11.69 5.04 18.61
N GLY A 103 11.28 4.20 19.57
CA GLY A 103 10.21 4.57 20.50
C GLY A 103 10.64 5.76 21.37
N PRO A 104 9.70 6.47 22.03
CA PRO A 104 9.94 7.70 22.79
C PRO A 104 10.90 7.60 24.01
N GLY A 105 11.64 6.51 24.17
CA GLY A 105 12.69 6.33 25.19
C GLY A 105 14.11 6.12 24.64
N GLY A 106 14.33 6.31 23.34
CA GLY A 106 15.66 6.24 22.71
C GLY A 106 16.39 7.58 22.74
N SER A 107 16.61 8.16 23.91
CA SER A 107 17.56 9.26 24.08
C SER A 107 18.98 8.71 23.94
N ALA A 108 19.65 9.03 22.83
CA ALA A 108 21.11 9.07 22.82
C ALA A 108 21.53 10.31 23.61
N GLY A 109 21.96 10.10 24.87
CA GLY A 109 22.91 11.01 25.51
C GLY A 109 24.34 10.55 25.21
N PRO A 110 25.39 11.32 25.53
CA PRO A 110 25.43 12.51 26.41
C PRO A 110 25.17 13.85 25.71
#